data_AF-A0A024K0P7-F1
#
_entry.id   AF-A0A024K0P7-F1
#
_cell.length_a   1.000
_cell.length_b   1.000
_cell.length_c   1.000
_cell.angle_alpha   90.00
_cell.angle_beta   90.00
_cell.angle_gamma   90.00
#
_symmetry.space_group_name_H-M   'P 1'
#
loop_
_entity.id
_entity.type
_entity.pdbx_description
1 polymer ?
#
loop_
_entity_poly.entity_id
_entity_poly.type
_entity_poly.pdbx_seq_one_letter_code
_entity_poly.pdbx_strand_id
1 'polypeptide(L)'
;MNQPSRSRSGLVGVDSRRTATATLRRMDASNIELGTVFRFPHDDRPNRVLLHDGDVVMYDVWWPHLNGWGLADLATVRRKRIAYYVTTVATLVEKATELRSEPLSADEQTIHRPDLPFAPLQDAAIAWSSDPAERLTKDGSGLSAPAVYLSPFGPGGGTKPRRRVEAVNGSSFSAEELFGAARAVQAAHLGDESPVTGVGIYRSGLQRGLPEFYLWGSVSRLHETLAAHQNP
;
A
#
# COMPACT_ATOMS: atom_id res chain seq x y z
N MET A 1 -48.87 -48.97 42.30
CA MET A 1 -48.93 -47.93 43.34
C MET A 1 -47.65 -47.98 44.14
N ASN A 2 -46.76 -47.01 43.96
CA ASN A 2 -45.70 -46.64 44.90
C ASN A 2 -45.05 -45.35 44.39
N GLN A 3 -45.31 -44.25 45.10
CA GLN A 3 -44.50 -43.03 45.01
C GLN A 3 -43.35 -43.12 46.03
N PRO A 4 -42.26 -42.40 45.77
CA PRO A 4 -41.71 -41.55 46.80
C PRO A 4 -41.47 -40.11 46.30
N SER A 5 -41.86 -39.17 47.15
CA SER A 5 -41.57 -37.74 47.14
C SER A 5 -40.19 -37.42 47.74
N ARG A 6 -39.44 -36.47 47.17
CA ARG A 6 -38.67 -35.38 47.84
C ARG A 6 -37.83 -34.59 46.81
N SER A 7 -38.11 -33.28 46.66
CA SER A 7 -37.30 -32.12 47.14
C SER A 7 -36.11 -31.77 46.22
N ARG A 8 -36.18 -30.69 45.42
CA ARG A 8 -35.84 -29.26 45.68
C ARG A 8 -34.39 -28.90 45.34
N SER A 9 -34.30 -27.91 44.45
CA SER A 9 -33.39 -26.75 44.45
C SER A 9 -31.92 -26.94 44.09
N GLY A 10 -31.49 -26.19 43.06
CA GLY A 10 -30.10 -26.10 42.63
C GLY A 10 -29.92 -25.34 41.32
N LEU A 11 -30.54 -24.16 41.20
CA LEU A 11 -30.18 -23.16 40.19
C LEU A 11 -28.81 -22.59 40.57
N VAL A 12 -27.76 -22.90 39.81
CA VAL A 12 -26.46 -22.21 39.93
C VAL A 12 -25.86 -21.99 38.54
N GLY A 13 -25.72 -20.70 38.20
CA GLY A 13 -24.57 -20.20 37.44
C GLY A 13 -24.61 -20.35 35.93
N VAL A 14 -25.50 -19.63 35.25
CA VAL A 14 -25.19 -19.18 33.88
C VAL A 14 -24.10 -18.12 34.01
N ASP A 15 -22.87 -18.57 33.81
CA ASP A 15 -21.67 -17.74 33.74
C ASP A 15 -21.83 -16.75 32.58
N SER A 16 -22.28 -15.55 32.96
CA SER A 16 -22.45 -14.43 32.05
C SER A 16 -21.06 -13.99 31.61
N ARG A 17 -20.61 -14.51 30.47
CA ARG A 17 -19.43 -14.01 29.76
C ARG A 17 -19.61 -12.51 29.60
N ARG A 18 -18.85 -11.75 30.39
CA ARG A 18 -18.57 -10.34 30.17
C ARG A 18 -17.98 -10.22 28.78
N THR A 19 -18.81 -9.87 27.81
CA THR A 19 -18.36 -9.32 26.54
C THR A 19 -17.74 -7.97 26.89
N ALA A 20 -16.40 -7.94 27.00
CA ALA A 20 -15.67 -6.69 27.05
C ALA A 20 -16.06 -5.90 25.79
N THR A 21 -16.73 -4.76 25.99
CA THR A 21 -16.96 -3.80 24.92
C THR A 21 -15.58 -3.32 24.49
N ALA A 22 -15.03 -3.91 23.42
CA ALA A 22 -13.80 -3.42 22.82
C ALA A 22 -14.07 -1.96 22.42
N THR A 23 -13.47 -1.03 23.17
CA THR A 23 -13.62 0.39 22.91
C THR A 23 -13.05 0.66 21.53
N LEU A 24 -13.92 0.92 20.57
CA LEU A 24 -13.54 1.27 19.20
C LEU A 24 -12.67 2.52 19.26
N ARG A 25 -11.38 2.35 18.99
CA ARG A 25 -10.40 3.42 19.08
C ARG A 25 -10.32 4.12 17.73
N ARG A 26 -10.36 5.45 17.73
CA ARG A 26 -9.96 6.21 16.54
C ARG A 26 -8.48 5.97 16.27
N MET A 27 -8.14 5.90 15.00
CA MET A 27 -6.76 5.80 14.55
C MET A 27 -5.97 7.06 14.94
N ASP A 28 -4.68 6.89 15.19
CA ASP A 28 -3.75 7.97 15.53
C ASP A 28 -2.49 7.79 14.67
N ALA A 29 -1.99 8.87 14.09
CA ALA A 29 -0.87 8.84 13.16
C ALA A 29 0.39 8.22 13.79
N SER A 30 0.63 8.45 15.09
CA SER A 30 1.78 7.89 15.79
C SER A 30 1.67 6.39 16.06
N ASN A 31 0.49 5.80 15.88
CA ASN A 31 0.17 4.41 16.22
C ASN A 31 -0.19 3.57 14.98
N ILE A 32 0.05 4.08 13.77
CA ILE A 32 -0.09 3.28 12.56
C ILE A 32 1.10 2.34 12.50
N GLU A 33 0.86 1.07 12.77
CA GLU A 33 1.86 0.00 12.72
C GLU A 33 1.53 -1.01 11.61
N LEU A 34 2.55 -1.76 11.20
CA LEU A 34 2.35 -2.88 10.27
C LEU A 34 1.46 -3.93 10.92
N GLY A 35 0.45 -4.39 10.18
CA GLY A 35 -0.53 -5.34 10.69
C GLY A 35 -1.66 -4.73 11.51
N THR A 36 -1.68 -3.41 11.74
CA THR A 36 -2.87 -2.75 12.30
C THR A 36 -4.08 -3.05 11.42
N VAL A 37 -5.13 -3.61 12.03
CA VAL A 37 -6.39 -3.92 11.38
C VAL A 37 -7.39 -2.82 11.70
N PHE A 38 -7.95 -2.22 10.65
CA PHE A 38 -8.85 -1.08 10.73
C PHE A 38 -10.06 -1.26 9.81
N ARG A 39 -11.05 -0.38 9.96
CA ARG A 39 -12.25 -0.37 9.14
C ARG A 39 -12.66 1.05 8.78
N PHE A 40 -13.01 1.26 7.51
CA PHE A 40 -13.62 2.51 7.07
C PHE A 40 -15.14 2.51 7.30
N PRO A 41 -15.79 3.67 7.43
CA PRO A 41 -17.22 3.74 7.72
C PRO A 41 -18.11 3.21 6.58
N HIS A 42 -17.59 3.16 5.35
CA HIS A 42 -18.29 2.76 4.14
C HIS A 42 -17.92 1.36 3.65
N ASP A 43 -17.10 0.62 4.41
CA ASP A 43 -16.71 -0.75 4.07
C ASP A 43 -16.70 -1.60 5.34
N ASP A 44 -17.59 -2.58 5.41
CA ASP A 44 -17.72 -3.46 6.58
C ASP A 44 -16.55 -4.45 6.71
N ARG A 45 -15.73 -4.61 5.66
CA ARG A 45 -14.60 -5.54 5.65
C ARG A 45 -13.44 -4.98 6.48
N PRO A 46 -12.79 -5.81 7.31
CA PRO A 46 -11.51 -5.46 7.90
C PRO A 46 -10.44 -5.20 6.83
N ASN A 47 -9.62 -4.19 7.08
CA ASN A 47 -8.46 -3.81 6.28
C ASN A 47 -7.21 -3.93 7.13
N ARG A 48 -6.08 -4.34 6.57
CA ARG A 48 -4.82 -4.53 7.31
C ARG A 48 -3.70 -3.72 6.69
N VAL A 49 -3.05 -2.88 7.49
CA VAL A 49 -1.88 -2.11 7.07
C VAL A 49 -0.77 -3.08 6.66
N LEU A 50 -0.32 -2.98 5.42
CA LEU A 50 0.82 -3.76 4.93
C LEU A 50 2.12 -2.96 4.96
N LEU A 51 2.02 -1.64 4.76
CA LEU A 51 3.14 -0.72 4.70
C LEU A 51 2.67 0.74 4.78
N HIS A 52 3.53 1.61 5.29
CA HIS A 52 3.32 3.05 5.31
C HIS A 52 4.67 3.78 5.31
N ASP A 53 4.69 5.02 4.81
CA ASP A 53 5.90 5.86 4.80
C ASP A 53 5.69 7.22 5.49
N GLY A 54 4.64 7.32 6.32
CA GLY A 54 4.30 8.51 7.08
C GLY A 54 3.28 9.42 6.39
N ASP A 55 3.15 9.33 5.07
CA ASP A 55 2.12 10.05 4.29
C ASP A 55 1.08 9.09 3.70
N VAL A 56 1.53 7.97 3.13
CA VAL A 56 0.64 6.99 2.47
C VAL A 56 0.62 5.68 3.24
N VAL A 57 -0.57 5.07 3.31
CA VAL A 57 -0.80 3.71 3.80
C VAL A 57 -1.23 2.83 2.64
N MET A 58 -0.56 1.69 2.51
CA MET A 58 -0.91 0.62 1.59
C MET A 58 -1.41 -0.57 2.40
N TYR A 59 -2.57 -1.10 2.03
CA TYR A 59 -3.30 -2.07 2.85
C TYR A 59 -3.89 -3.21 2.03
N ASP A 60 -4.18 -4.30 2.73
CA ASP A 60 -4.94 -5.46 2.24
C ASP A 60 -6.35 -5.47 2.83
N VAL A 61 -7.24 -6.25 2.21
CA VAL A 61 -8.65 -6.36 2.59
C VAL A 61 -8.96 -7.81 2.90
N TRP A 62 -9.75 -8.03 3.95
CA TRP A 62 -10.30 -9.35 4.25
C TRP A 62 -11.43 -9.71 3.29
N TRP A 63 -11.35 -10.89 2.68
CA TRP A 63 -12.36 -11.38 1.74
C TRP A 63 -13.15 -12.54 2.34
N PRO A 64 -14.45 -12.37 2.63
CA PRO A 64 -15.27 -13.41 3.23
C PRO A 64 -15.30 -14.73 2.44
N HIS A 65 -15.31 -14.65 1.11
CA HIS A 65 -15.32 -15.84 0.24
C HIS A 65 -13.99 -16.60 0.19
N LEU A 66 -12.88 -15.94 0.58
CA LEU A 66 -11.57 -16.58 0.76
C LEU A 66 -11.35 -17.01 2.21
N ASN A 67 -12.19 -16.52 3.14
CA ASN A 67 -11.97 -16.61 4.58
C ASN A 67 -10.52 -16.20 4.97
N GLY A 68 -10.03 -15.10 4.37
CA GLY A 68 -8.64 -14.70 4.51
C GLY A 68 -8.36 -13.31 3.94
N TRP A 69 -7.14 -12.82 4.22
CA TRP A 69 -6.59 -11.63 3.59
C TRP A 69 -6.33 -11.88 2.09
N GLY A 70 -6.61 -10.89 1.24
CA GLY A 70 -6.47 -11.01 -0.21
C GLY A 70 -5.05 -11.33 -0.68
N LEU A 71 -4.06 -10.98 0.12
CA LEU A 71 -2.64 -11.14 -0.17
C LEU A 71 -1.92 -12.14 0.76
N ALA A 72 -2.67 -12.96 1.51
CA ALA A 72 -2.09 -13.98 2.39
C ALA A 72 -1.40 -15.14 1.63
N ASP A 73 -1.83 -15.46 0.40
CA ASP A 73 -1.18 -16.49 -0.42
C ASP A 73 0.10 -15.95 -1.06
N LEU A 74 1.20 -16.02 -0.31
CA LEU A 74 2.51 -15.55 -0.73
C LEU A 74 3.05 -16.28 -1.97
N ALA A 75 2.69 -17.56 -2.17
CA ALA A 75 3.07 -18.30 -3.36
C ALA A 75 2.37 -17.73 -4.62
N THR A 76 1.13 -17.27 -4.48
CA THR A 76 0.43 -16.56 -5.54
C THR A 76 0.99 -15.16 -5.76
N VAL A 77 1.27 -14.39 -4.69
CA VAL A 77 1.91 -13.06 -4.79
C VAL A 77 3.26 -13.14 -5.51
N ARG A 78 4.05 -14.19 -5.27
CA ARG A 78 5.33 -14.43 -5.97
C ARG A 78 5.19 -14.78 -7.45
N ARG A 79 4.02 -15.21 -7.92
CA ARG A 79 3.80 -15.64 -9.31
C ARG A 79 2.98 -14.66 -10.13
N LYS A 80 2.13 -13.87 -9.48
CA LYS A 80 1.18 -12.97 -10.12
C LYS A 80 1.55 -11.51 -9.91
N ARG A 81 0.76 -10.65 -10.54
CA ARG A 81 0.71 -9.24 -10.22
C ARG A 81 -0.37 -9.00 -9.17
N ILE A 82 -0.09 -8.11 -8.23
CA ILE A 82 -1.05 -7.58 -7.26
C ILE A 82 -0.95 -6.05 -7.26
N ALA A 83 -2.05 -5.39 -6.92
CA ALA A 83 -2.07 -3.96 -6.63
C ALA A 83 -2.47 -3.79 -5.17
N TYR A 84 -1.85 -2.83 -4.48
CA TYR A 84 -2.27 -2.45 -3.14
C TYR A 84 -3.49 -1.55 -3.21
N TYR A 85 -4.34 -1.64 -2.18
CA TYR A 85 -5.21 -0.53 -1.86
C TYR A 85 -4.37 0.55 -1.17
N VAL A 86 -4.66 1.82 -1.47
CA VAL A 86 -3.88 2.97 -1.03
C VAL A 86 -4.80 4.02 -0.41
N THR A 87 -4.32 4.69 0.63
CA THR A 87 -4.97 5.85 1.24
C THR A 87 -3.90 6.75 1.87
N THR A 88 -4.24 7.98 2.23
CA THR A 88 -3.32 8.82 3.03
C THR A 88 -3.46 8.49 4.51
N VAL A 89 -2.38 8.70 5.26
CA VAL A 89 -2.38 8.65 6.74
C VAL A 89 -3.44 9.60 7.29
N ALA A 90 -3.56 10.81 6.74
CA ALA A 90 -4.59 11.77 7.14
C ALA A 90 -6.01 11.21 7.00
N THR A 91 -6.34 10.62 5.83
CA THR A 91 -7.66 10.00 5.59
C THR A 91 -7.91 8.84 6.54
N LEU A 92 -6.88 8.04 6.79
CA LEU A 92 -6.96 6.88 7.67
C LEU A 92 -7.23 7.30 9.13
N VAL A 93 -6.49 8.29 9.64
CA VAL A 93 -6.67 8.83 11.00
C VAL A 93 -8.03 9.48 11.18
N GLU A 94 -8.49 10.24 10.19
CA GLU A 94 -9.76 10.95 10.26
C GLU A 94 -10.95 9.98 10.24
N LYS A 95 -10.92 8.97 9.35
CA LYS A 95 -12.12 8.22 8.98
C LYS A 95 -12.15 6.80 9.51
N ALA A 96 -11.00 6.16 9.75
CA ALA A 96 -10.97 4.75 10.11
C ALA A 96 -11.05 4.52 11.62
N THR A 97 -11.60 3.36 11.96
CA THR A 97 -11.62 2.84 13.33
C THR A 97 -10.66 1.67 13.43
N GLU A 98 -9.78 1.68 14.41
CA GLU A 98 -8.90 0.57 14.72
C GLU A 98 -9.72 -0.58 15.34
N LEU A 99 -9.46 -1.81 14.88
CA LEU A 99 -10.16 -3.01 15.34
C LEU A 99 -9.29 -3.89 16.23
N ARG A 100 -8.06 -4.18 15.77
CA ARG A 100 -7.09 -5.05 16.42
C ARG A 100 -5.72 -4.92 15.77
N SER A 101 -4.70 -5.54 16.37
CA SER A 101 -3.40 -5.75 15.72
C SER A 101 -3.27 -7.20 15.23
N GLU A 102 -2.77 -7.37 14.02
CA GLU A 102 -2.48 -8.66 13.40
C GLU A 102 -1.14 -8.53 12.63
N PRO A 103 0.00 -8.58 13.34
CA PRO A 103 1.31 -8.29 12.78
C PRO A 103 1.65 -9.14 11.56
N LEU A 104 2.39 -8.55 10.62
CA LEU A 104 2.90 -9.28 9.47
C LEU A 104 3.98 -10.28 9.89
N SER A 105 3.89 -11.49 9.37
CA SER A 105 4.96 -12.49 9.45
C SER A 105 6.24 -11.99 8.77
N ALA A 106 7.39 -12.59 9.12
CA ALA A 106 8.67 -12.27 8.49
C ALA A 106 8.65 -12.48 6.96
N ASP A 107 7.93 -13.50 6.48
CA ASP A 107 7.79 -13.78 5.05
C ASP A 107 6.93 -12.73 4.34
N GLU A 108 5.84 -12.29 4.97
CA GLU A 108 5.05 -11.16 4.50
C GLU A 108 5.91 -9.90 4.43
N GLN A 109 6.63 -9.55 5.50
CA GLN A 109 7.51 -8.37 5.50
C GLN A 109 8.60 -8.46 4.42
N THR A 110 9.19 -9.64 4.21
CA THR A 110 10.20 -9.87 3.17
C THR A 110 9.65 -9.63 1.77
N ILE A 111 8.41 -10.03 1.50
CA ILE A 111 7.77 -9.87 0.18
C ILE A 111 7.23 -8.45 0.00
N HIS A 112 6.54 -7.95 1.01
CA HIS A 112 5.89 -6.64 0.98
C HIS A 112 6.87 -5.49 1.17
N ARG A 113 8.12 -5.73 1.59
CA ARG A 113 9.18 -4.71 1.68
C ARG A 113 8.69 -3.39 2.26
N PRO A 114 8.18 -3.38 3.51
CA PRO A 114 7.63 -2.17 4.13
C PRO A 114 8.66 -1.06 4.30
N ASP A 115 9.95 -1.39 4.18
CA ASP A 115 11.07 -0.46 4.19
C ASP A 115 11.18 0.41 2.93
N LEU A 116 10.52 0.05 1.82
CA LEU A 116 10.55 0.84 0.59
C LEU A 116 9.47 1.92 0.59
N PRO A 117 9.80 3.17 0.19
CA PRO A 117 8.87 4.30 0.23
C PRO A 117 7.73 4.14 -0.79
N PHE A 118 6.64 4.87 -0.58
CA PHE A 118 5.61 5.03 -1.62
C PHE A 118 6.20 5.77 -2.82
N ALA A 119 6.94 6.85 -2.59
CA ALA A 119 7.46 7.68 -3.65
C ALA A 119 8.99 7.84 -3.57
N PRO A 120 9.77 6.87 -4.08
CA PRO A 120 11.24 6.96 -4.06
C PRO A 120 11.81 8.14 -4.85
N LEU A 121 11.03 8.75 -5.75
CA LEU A 121 11.44 9.93 -6.51
C LEU A 121 10.22 10.77 -6.88
N GLN A 122 10.30 12.07 -6.59
CA GLN A 122 9.36 13.11 -7.02
C GLN A 122 10.13 14.40 -7.28
N ASP A 123 9.92 15.03 -8.43
CA ASP A 123 10.45 16.37 -8.70
C ASP A 123 9.50 17.14 -9.63
N ALA A 124 9.00 18.29 -9.18
CA ALA A 124 8.11 19.15 -9.97
C ALA A 124 8.84 19.94 -11.07
N ALA A 125 10.15 20.10 -10.95
CA ALA A 125 10.98 20.91 -11.85
C ALA A 125 11.66 20.09 -12.96
N ILE A 126 11.61 18.76 -12.90
CA ILE A 126 12.13 17.88 -13.95
C ILE A 126 10.96 17.44 -14.84
N ALA A 127 11.17 17.33 -16.15
CA ALA A 127 10.21 16.69 -17.05
C ALA A 127 10.74 15.33 -17.51
N TRP A 128 9.82 14.43 -17.91
CA TRP A 128 10.17 13.12 -18.46
C TRP A 128 11.04 13.19 -19.72
N SER A 129 11.01 14.29 -20.45
CA SER A 129 11.85 14.54 -21.63
C SER A 129 13.21 15.21 -21.31
N SER A 130 13.42 15.65 -20.07
CA SER A 130 14.62 16.41 -19.68
C SER A 130 15.83 15.50 -19.41
N ASP A 131 17.02 16.09 -19.51
CA ASP A 131 18.25 15.52 -18.97
C ASP A 131 18.58 16.08 -17.59
N PRO A 132 18.51 15.29 -16.50
CA PRO A 132 18.54 15.82 -15.14
C PRO A 132 19.93 15.77 -14.49
N ALA A 133 20.99 15.54 -15.27
CA ALA A 133 22.33 15.12 -14.80
C ALA A 133 22.90 15.98 -13.64
N GLU A 134 22.48 17.23 -13.51
CA GLU A 134 22.95 18.12 -12.44
C GLU A 134 22.06 18.18 -11.20
N ARG A 135 20.78 17.77 -11.27
CA ARG A 135 19.78 18.01 -10.21
C ARG A 135 19.59 16.81 -9.28
N LEU A 136 19.62 15.59 -9.82
CA LEU A 136 19.33 14.38 -9.05
C LEU A 136 20.49 13.91 -8.14
N THR A 137 21.68 14.48 -8.30
CA THR A 137 22.89 14.09 -7.56
C THR A 137 22.96 14.65 -6.14
N LYS A 138 22.12 15.63 -5.78
CA LYS A 138 22.20 16.33 -4.49
C LYS A 138 21.26 15.82 -3.40
N ASP A 139 20.05 15.38 -3.76
CA ASP A 139 18.95 15.26 -2.78
C ASP A 139 18.23 13.90 -2.75
N GLY A 140 18.63 12.94 -3.59
CA GLY A 140 17.89 11.69 -3.78
C GLY A 140 18.33 10.57 -2.84
N SER A 141 17.46 10.14 -1.92
CA SER A 141 17.57 8.84 -1.25
C SER A 141 17.41 7.71 -2.29
N GLY A 142 18.39 6.81 -2.38
CA GLY A 142 18.34 5.66 -3.27
C GLY A 142 17.23 4.66 -2.90
N LEU A 143 16.89 3.76 -3.83
CA LEU A 143 15.91 2.69 -3.61
C LEU A 143 16.66 1.37 -3.35
N SER A 144 16.56 0.84 -2.14
CA SER A 144 17.23 -0.41 -1.73
C SER A 144 16.54 -1.65 -2.30
N ALA A 145 16.54 -1.81 -3.62
CA ALA A 145 16.00 -2.99 -4.30
C ALA A 145 16.91 -3.40 -5.46
N PRO A 146 17.17 -4.71 -5.65
CA PRO A 146 18.01 -5.18 -6.75
C PRO A 146 17.30 -5.09 -8.11
N ALA A 147 15.97 -5.13 -8.11
CA ALA A 147 15.14 -5.02 -9.30
C ALA A 147 13.73 -4.55 -8.95
N VAL A 148 13.10 -3.83 -9.89
CA VAL A 148 11.72 -3.37 -9.78
C VAL A 148 10.99 -3.49 -11.12
N TYR A 149 9.66 -3.45 -11.08
CA TYR A 149 8.84 -3.24 -12.27
C TYR A 149 8.39 -1.79 -12.36
N LEU A 150 8.56 -1.18 -13.52
CA LEU A 150 8.10 0.17 -13.83
C LEU A 150 6.92 0.10 -14.80
N SER A 151 5.84 0.80 -14.47
CA SER A 151 4.61 0.89 -15.27
C SER A 151 4.50 2.28 -15.89
N PRO A 152 4.89 2.45 -17.17
CA PRO A 152 4.77 3.74 -17.84
C PRO A 152 3.31 4.10 -18.12
N PHE A 153 3.09 5.36 -18.47
CA PHE A 153 1.81 5.88 -18.95
C PHE A 153 1.89 6.29 -20.43
N GLY A 154 0.77 6.27 -21.14
CA GLY A 154 0.66 6.77 -22.51
C GLY A 154 0.20 8.23 -22.58
N PRO A 155 0.05 8.77 -23.80
CA PRO A 155 -0.32 10.19 -24.00
C PRO A 155 -1.63 10.58 -23.32
N GLY A 156 -2.65 9.72 -23.36
CA GLY A 156 -3.92 9.93 -22.65
C GLY A 156 -3.92 9.48 -21.19
N GLY A 157 -2.76 9.31 -20.56
CA GLY A 157 -2.63 8.85 -19.18
C GLY A 157 -2.90 7.35 -18.94
N GLY A 158 -3.28 6.58 -19.96
CA GLY A 158 -3.52 5.13 -19.80
C GLY A 158 -2.25 4.35 -19.46
N THR A 159 -2.35 3.34 -18.59
CA THR A 159 -1.23 2.47 -18.21
C THR A 159 -0.70 1.67 -19.40
N LYS A 160 0.62 1.52 -19.49
CA LYS A 160 1.33 0.78 -20.55
C LYS A 160 2.02 -0.48 -20.01
N PRO A 161 2.49 -1.39 -20.91
CA PRO A 161 3.17 -2.61 -20.49
C PRO A 161 4.38 -2.32 -19.60
N ARG A 162 4.44 -3.07 -18.49
CA ARG A 162 5.46 -2.88 -17.45
C ARG A 162 6.81 -3.41 -17.90
N ARG A 163 7.88 -2.79 -17.44
CA ARG A 163 9.26 -3.20 -17.72
C ARG A 163 9.97 -3.50 -16.41
N ARG A 164 10.64 -4.65 -16.37
CA ARG A 164 11.57 -4.98 -15.27
C ARG A 164 12.87 -4.23 -15.53
N VAL A 165 13.37 -3.57 -14.50
CA VAL A 165 14.68 -2.92 -14.50
C VAL A 165 15.47 -3.45 -13.31
N GLU A 166 16.79 -3.52 -13.46
CA GLU A 166 17.71 -4.07 -12.46
C GLU A 166 18.71 -2.98 -12.07
N ALA A 167 19.10 -2.98 -10.81
CA ALA A 167 20.15 -2.11 -10.32
C ALA A 167 21.50 -2.54 -10.90
N VAL A 168 22.32 -1.60 -11.36
CA VAL A 168 23.65 -1.82 -11.95
C VAL A 168 24.57 -2.51 -10.95
N ASN A 169 24.50 -2.12 -9.67
CA ASN A 169 25.25 -2.77 -8.59
C ASN A 169 24.59 -4.07 -8.07
N GLY A 170 23.45 -4.47 -8.64
CA GLY A 170 22.69 -5.65 -8.28
C GLY A 170 21.97 -5.61 -6.93
N SER A 171 21.95 -4.47 -6.23
CA SER A 171 21.48 -4.36 -4.85
C SER A 171 20.52 -3.18 -4.61
N SER A 172 20.83 -2.00 -5.14
CA SER A 172 20.07 -0.77 -4.91
C SER A 172 20.24 0.21 -6.06
N PHE A 173 19.20 0.98 -6.35
CA PHE A 173 19.24 2.05 -7.33
C PHE A 173 19.68 3.35 -6.67
N SER A 174 20.60 4.10 -7.30
CA SER A 174 20.71 5.53 -7.02
C SER A 174 19.49 6.28 -7.58
N ALA A 175 19.25 7.51 -7.12
CA ALA A 175 18.15 8.31 -7.66
C ALA A 175 18.32 8.60 -9.16
N GLU A 176 19.55 8.92 -9.59
CA GLU A 176 19.90 9.13 -10.99
C GLU A 176 19.67 7.86 -11.84
N GLU A 177 20.09 6.71 -11.32
CA GLU A 177 19.94 5.42 -11.99
C GLU A 177 18.46 5.04 -12.14
N LEU A 178 17.69 5.15 -11.05
CA LEU A 178 16.26 4.86 -11.06
C LEU A 178 15.52 5.77 -12.04
N PHE A 179 15.86 7.06 -12.05
CA PHE A 179 15.28 8.01 -12.99
C PHE A 179 15.68 7.70 -14.43
N GLY A 180 16.96 7.42 -14.69
CA GLY A 180 17.44 7.07 -16.02
C GLY A 180 16.72 5.85 -16.59
N ALA A 181 16.54 4.81 -15.76
CA ALA A 181 15.76 3.63 -16.11
C ALA A 181 14.28 3.96 -16.35
N ALA A 182 13.65 4.76 -15.47
CA ALA A 182 12.26 5.18 -15.63
C ALA A 182 12.04 6.01 -16.90
N ARG A 183 12.94 6.95 -17.20
CA ARG A 183 12.94 7.76 -18.42
C ARG A 183 13.04 6.88 -19.66
N ALA A 184 13.97 5.93 -19.68
CA ALA A 184 14.12 5.00 -20.80
C ALA A 184 12.84 4.17 -21.03
N VAL A 185 12.17 3.73 -19.96
CA VAL A 185 10.89 3.02 -20.02
C VAL A 185 9.74 3.91 -20.50
N GLN A 186 9.72 5.18 -20.07
CA GLN A 186 8.66 6.14 -20.39
C GLN A 186 8.79 6.72 -21.80
N ALA A 187 10.02 6.88 -22.33
CA ALA A 187 10.31 7.58 -23.58
C ALA A 187 9.52 7.06 -24.78
N ALA A 188 9.33 5.73 -24.89
CA ALA A 188 8.57 5.11 -25.98
C ALA A 188 7.04 5.38 -25.94
N HIS A 189 6.57 6.06 -24.91
CA HIS A 189 5.15 6.31 -24.67
C HIS A 189 4.82 7.80 -24.48
N LEU A 190 5.83 8.66 -24.53
CA LEU A 190 5.63 10.11 -24.58
C LEU A 190 5.05 10.47 -25.95
N GLY A 191 3.95 11.21 -25.96
CA GLY A 191 3.46 11.90 -27.14
C GLY A 191 4.02 13.32 -27.20
N ASP A 192 3.51 14.12 -28.13
CA ASP A 192 3.87 15.54 -28.26
C ASP A 192 3.45 16.35 -27.03
N GLU A 193 2.35 15.95 -26.38
CA GLU A 193 1.85 16.53 -25.14
C GLU A 193 1.98 15.53 -23.98
N SER A 194 2.52 16.00 -22.85
CA SER A 194 2.53 15.25 -21.60
C SER A 194 1.27 15.56 -20.79
N PRO A 195 0.49 14.55 -20.36
CA PRO A 195 -0.69 14.76 -19.52
C PRO A 195 -0.32 15.18 -18.07
N VAL A 196 0.97 15.25 -17.74
CA VAL A 196 1.45 15.51 -16.38
C VAL A 196 2.60 16.51 -16.36
N THR A 197 2.71 17.22 -15.23
CA THR A 197 3.83 18.11 -14.90
C THR A 197 4.74 17.47 -13.85
N GLY A 198 6.04 17.66 -14.01
CA GLY A 198 7.02 17.04 -13.13
C GLY A 198 7.21 15.55 -13.42
N VAL A 199 7.95 14.90 -12.54
CA VAL A 199 8.19 13.46 -12.56
C VAL A 199 7.89 12.86 -11.19
N GLY A 200 7.34 11.66 -11.18
CA GLY A 200 7.15 10.90 -9.96
C GLY A 200 7.13 9.40 -10.24
N ILE A 201 7.72 8.65 -9.31
CA ILE A 201 7.78 7.19 -9.31
C ILE A 201 7.09 6.73 -8.04
N TYR A 202 5.98 6.00 -8.18
CA TYR A 202 5.06 5.72 -7.08
C TYR A 202 4.76 4.24 -6.96
N ARG A 203 4.76 3.71 -5.75
CA ARG A 203 4.53 2.30 -5.46
C ARG A 203 3.07 1.94 -5.72
N SER A 204 2.83 0.87 -6.47
CA SER A 204 1.46 0.39 -6.77
C SER A 204 1.19 -1.03 -6.29
N GLY A 205 2.22 -1.84 -6.06
CA GLY A 205 2.01 -3.24 -5.73
C GLY A 205 3.25 -4.10 -5.89
N LEU A 206 3.02 -5.34 -6.32
CA LEU A 206 4.07 -6.31 -6.62
C LEU A 206 3.79 -6.98 -7.96
N GLN A 207 4.85 -7.31 -8.68
CA GLN A 207 4.79 -8.20 -9.82
C GLN A 207 5.83 -9.31 -9.66
N ARG A 208 5.34 -10.55 -9.58
CA ARG A 208 6.16 -11.75 -9.35
C ARG A 208 7.05 -11.61 -8.11
N GLY A 209 6.48 -11.06 -7.03
CA GLY A 209 7.17 -10.81 -5.76
C GLY A 209 8.19 -9.66 -5.78
N LEU A 210 8.34 -8.92 -6.87
CA LEU A 210 9.17 -7.71 -6.92
C LEU A 210 8.30 -6.44 -6.77
N PRO A 211 8.81 -5.38 -6.12
CA PRO A 211 8.13 -4.08 -6.08
C PRO A 211 7.74 -3.57 -7.47
N GLU A 212 6.49 -3.16 -7.62
CA GLU A 212 5.97 -2.47 -8.79
C GLU A 212 5.76 -0.99 -8.48
N PHE A 213 6.27 -0.13 -9.36
CA PHE A 213 6.04 1.30 -9.36
C PHE A 213 5.36 1.72 -10.66
N TYR A 214 4.51 2.74 -10.59
CA TYR A 214 3.99 3.44 -11.75
C TYR A 214 4.68 4.79 -11.91
N LEU A 215 4.79 5.22 -13.17
CA LEU A 215 5.35 6.52 -13.54
C LEU A 215 4.20 7.52 -13.69
N TRP A 216 4.39 8.74 -13.21
CA TRP A 216 3.40 9.82 -13.34
C TRP A 216 4.04 11.21 -13.20
N GLY A 217 3.23 12.24 -12.95
CA GLY A 217 3.71 13.58 -12.60
C GLY A 217 4.29 13.66 -11.20
N SER A 218 4.68 14.87 -10.79
CA SER A 218 5.17 15.17 -9.44
C SER A 218 4.12 15.03 -8.33
N VAL A 219 2.84 14.99 -8.69
CA VAL A 219 1.73 14.67 -7.78
C VAL A 219 1.21 13.29 -8.14
N SER A 220 1.08 12.40 -7.15
CA SER A 220 0.59 11.03 -7.39
C SER A 220 -0.90 11.02 -7.78
N ARG A 221 -1.37 9.96 -8.45
CA ARG A 221 -2.81 9.77 -8.74
C ARG A 221 -3.71 9.67 -7.50
N LEU A 222 -3.16 9.14 -6.41
CA LEU A 222 -3.85 9.11 -5.12
C LEU A 222 -4.19 10.54 -4.69
N HIS A 223 -3.18 11.40 -4.68
CA HIS A 223 -3.28 12.80 -4.29
C HIS A 223 -4.15 13.63 -5.25
N GLU A 224 -4.09 13.39 -6.57
CA GLU A 224 -4.99 14.03 -7.54
C GLU A 224 -6.46 13.69 -7.26
N THR A 225 -6.76 12.41 -7.02
CA THR A 225 -8.12 11.96 -6.70
C THR A 225 -8.64 12.61 -5.42
N LEU A 226 -7.80 12.69 -4.39
CA LEU A 226 -8.18 13.32 -3.12
C LEU A 226 -8.42 14.82 -3.27
N ALA A 227 -7.59 15.54 -4.01
CA ALA A 227 -7.78 16.96 -4.27
C ALA A 227 -9.09 17.25 -5.03
N ALA A 228 -9.45 16.39 -6.00
CA ALA A 228 -10.71 16.51 -6.74
C ALA A 228 -11.95 16.36 -5.84
N HIS A 229 -11.85 15.60 -4.75
CA HIS A 229 -12.95 15.44 -3.78
C HIS A 229 -13.00 16.54 -2.71
N GLN A 230 -11.98 17.41 -2.62
CA GLN A 230 -11.93 18.53 -1.68
C GLN A 230 -12.45 19.86 -2.25
N ASN A 231 -12.63 19.94 -3.57
CA ASN A 231 -13.22 21.10 -4.24
C ASN A 231 -14.69 20.81 -4.59
N PRO A 232 -15.66 21.24 -3.76
CA PRO A 232 -17.10 21.09 -4.03
C PRO A 232 -17.59 21.97 -5.19
#